data_AF-A0A1Q7JTZ8-F1
#
_entry.id   AF-A0A1Q7JTZ8-F1
#
_cell.length_a   1.000
_cell.length_b   1.000
_cell.length_c   1.000
_cell.angle_alpha   90.00
_cell.angle_beta   90.00
_cell.angle_gamma   90.00
#
_symmetry.space_group_name_H-M   'P 1'
#
loop_
_entity.id
_entity.type
_entity.pdbx_description
1 polymer ?
#
loop_
_entity_poly.entity_id
_entity_poly.type
_entity_poly.pdbx_seq_one_letter_code
_entity_poly.pdbx_strand_id
1 'polypeptide(L)'
;MRAIESEERLPTDSESYTQLVTFIALMTARVPAMREHLAIPLRHLRRVVVDLATSSRERCEHEIRRAREAGASLPDVSYEKVRAAIKAGRIPIAQAEHLRSMITFAKAAIPMLGARRWVLLIAAEQQHFITSDSPVVVSWSDPERAVTFNNAPSLGTQQTDLTFPLTKRLALLSRLEEGPFGVAHVDANVVANLNSRRLLYADRFIYSTRPDFVWLTRDGRIAGLNANPC
;
A
#
# COMPACT_ATOMS: atom_id res chain seq x y z
N MET A 1 7.19 -6.21 17.36
CA MET A 1 6.83 -7.54 16.80
C MET A 1 7.16 -8.69 17.75
N ARG A 2 8.39 -8.86 18.25
CA ARG A 2 8.72 -9.96 19.19
C ARG A 2 7.79 -10.04 20.41
N ALA A 3 7.47 -8.90 21.04
CA ALA A 3 6.54 -8.86 22.17
C ALA A 3 5.11 -9.33 21.80
N ILE A 4 4.59 -8.92 20.63
CA ILE A 4 3.28 -9.37 20.13
C ILE A 4 3.27 -10.88 19.92
N GLU A 5 4.39 -11.44 19.44
CA GLU A 5 4.50 -12.88 19.20
C GLU A 5 4.63 -13.69 20.50
N SER A 6 5.38 -13.21 21.49
CA SER A 6 5.52 -13.90 22.77
C SER A 6 4.28 -13.81 23.65
N GLU A 7 3.56 -12.69 23.57
CA GLU A 7 2.42 -12.41 24.45
C GLU A 7 1.06 -12.66 23.76
N GLU A 8 1.07 -12.96 22.47
CA GLU A 8 -0.11 -13.19 21.63
C GLU A 8 -1.20 -12.12 21.79
N ARG A 9 -0.77 -10.87 21.99
CA ARG A 9 -1.65 -9.71 22.18
C ARG A 9 -1.12 -8.46 21.49
N LEU A 10 -2.04 -7.54 21.20
CA LEU A 10 -1.68 -6.21 20.71
C LEU A 10 -1.09 -5.35 21.84
N PRO A 11 -0.21 -4.37 21.50
CA PRO A 11 0.30 -3.43 22.49
C PRO A 11 -0.84 -2.64 23.13
N THR A 12 -0.79 -2.51 24.46
CA THR A 12 -1.79 -1.77 25.25
C THR A 12 -1.32 -0.37 25.63
N ASP A 13 0.00 -0.12 25.63
CA ASP A 13 0.57 1.19 25.86
C ASP A 13 0.54 2.05 24.59
N SER A 14 0.36 3.36 24.79
CA SER A 14 0.20 4.33 23.69
C SER A 14 1.42 4.41 22.78
N GLU A 15 2.63 4.29 23.34
CA GLU A 15 3.87 4.39 22.57
C GLU A 15 4.02 3.22 21.60
N SER A 16 3.94 1.98 22.10
CA SER A 16 4.06 0.77 21.29
C SER A 16 2.92 0.65 20.27
N TYR A 17 1.71 1.08 20.63
CA TYR A 17 0.59 1.16 19.70
C TYR A 17 0.87 2.16 18.56
N THR A 18 1.37 3.36 18.89
CA THR A 18 1.75 4.37 17.91
C THR A 18 2.86 3.87 16.99
N GLN A 19 3.84 3.14 17.52
CA GLN A 19 4.89 2.50 16.72
C GLN A 19 4.33 1.45 15.75
N LEU A 20 3.40 0.60 16.21
CA LEU A 20 2.73 -0.39 15.35
C LEU A 20 1.97 0.29 14.21
N VAL A 21 1.14 1.28 14.52
CA VAL A 21 0.36 2.04 13.52
C VAL A 21 1.29 2.75 12.52
N THR A 22 2.35 3.39 13.01
CA THR A 22 3.36 4.04 12.17
C THR A 22 4.07 3.04 11.25
N PHE A 23 4.40 1.87 11.78
CA PHE A 23 5.00 0.80 10.97
C PHE A 23 4.06 0.35 9.84
N ILE A 24 2.76 0.13 10.13
CA ILE A 24 1.77 -0.23 9.11
C ILE A 24 1.62 0.88 8.05
N ALA A 25 1.61 2.15 8.46
CA ALA A 25 1.56 3.29 7.54
C ALA A 25 2.75 3.30 6.58
N LEU A 26 3.97 3.08 7.10
CA LEU A 26 5.19 3.00 6.29
C LEU A 26 5.17 1.77 5.37
N MET A 27 4.69 0.62 5.85
CA MET A 27 4.54 -0.60 5.05
C MET A 27 3.55 -0.41 3.90
N THR A 28 2.52 0.41 4.09
CA THR A 28 1.56 0.78 3.04
C THR A 28 2.19 1.74 2.02
N ALA A 29 3.00 2.71 2.48
CA ALA A 29 3.60 3.75 1.64
C ALA A 29 4.73 3.24 0.72
N ARG A 30 5.49 2.24 1.18
CA ARG A 30 6.78 1.84 0.57
C ARG A 30 6.70 0.85 -0.59
N VAL A 31 5.51 0.37 -0.92
CA VAL A 31 5.34 -0.71 -1.90
C VAL A 31 5.39 -0.15 -3.33
N PRO A 32 5.85 -0.93 -4.34
CA PRO A 32 5.94 -0.47 -5.73
C PRO A 32 4.63 0.12 -6.27
N ALA A 33 3.51 -0.57 -6.02
CA ALA A 33 2.18 -0.11 -6.43
C ALA A 33 1.83 1.27 -5.85
N MET A 34 2.14 1.51 -4.58
CA MET A 34 1.87 2.80 -3.92
C MET A 34 2.82 3.88 -4.42
N ARG A 35 4.08 3.55 -4.72
CA ARG A 35 5.03 4.49 -5.32
C ARG A 35 4.51 5.02 -6.66
N GLU A 36 3.94 4.14 -7.48
CA GLU A 36 3.33 4.51 -8.75
C GLU A 36 2.06 5.34 -8.53
N HIS A 37 1.19 4.92 -7.61
CA HIS A 37 -0.03 5.64 -7.27
C HIS A 37 0.25 7.09 -6.81
N LEU A 38 1.20 7.28 -5.89
CA LEU A 38 1.60 8.60 -5.39
C LEU A 38 2.31 9.45 -6.46
N ALA A 39 2.86 8.82 -7.51
CA ALA A 39 3.51 9.52 -8.60
C ALA A 39 2.51 10.12 -9.60
N ILE A 40 1.32 9.53 -9.77
CA ILE A 40 0.34 9.96 -10.77
C ILE A 40 -0.04 11.45 -10.62
N PRO A 41 -0.47 11.94 -9.43
CA PRO A 41 -0.83 13.34 -9.27
C PRO A 41 0.36 14.28 -9.51
N LEU A 42 1.55 13.88 -9.07
CA LEU A 42 2.77 14.67 -9.25
C LEU A 42 3.15 14.79 -10.73
N ARG A 43 3.05 13.72 -11.51
CA ARG A 43 3.28 13.78 -12.97
C ARG A 43 2.25 14.65 -13.66
N HIS A 44 0.98 14.57 -13.24
CA HIS A 44 -0.08 15.40 -13.80
C HIS A 44 0.17 16.89 -13.53
N LEU A 45 0.43 17.26 -12.28
CA LEU A 45 0.73 18.65 -11.90
C LEU A 45 1.95 19.19 -12.67
N ARG A 46 3.02 18.39 -12.77
CA ARG A 46 4.21 18.78 -13.52
C ARG A 46 3.93 18.95 -15.00
N ARG A 47 3.11 18.08 -15.61
CA ARG A 47 2.70 18.26 -17.00
C ARG A 47 2.02 19.62 -17.19
N VAL A 48 1.06 19.98 -16.32
CA VAL A 48 0.39 21.29 -16.37
C VAL A 48 1.37 22.46 -16.22
N VAL A 49 2.29 22.40 -15.24
CA VAL A 49 3.28 23.46 -15.00
C VAL A 49 4.21 23.62 -16.20
N VAL A 50 4.70 22.51 -16.76
CA VAL A 50 5.60 22.56 -17.91
C VAL A 50 4.85 22.99 -19.18
N ASP A 51 3.61 22.54 -19.40
CA ASP A 51 2.76 23.01 -20.51
C ASP A 51 2.54 24.52 -20.43
N LEU A 52 2.30 25.08 -19.23
CA LEU A 52 2.17 26.52 -19.02
C LEU A 52 3.50 27.25 -19.27
N ALA A 53 4.61 26.74 -18.74
CA ALA A 53 5.94 27.31 -18.92
C ALA A 53 6.42 27.26 -20.39
N THR A 54 5.90 26.31 -21.17
CA THR A 54 6.21 26.11 -22.60
C THR A 54 5.10 26.54 -23.56
N SER A 55 4.08 27.21 -23.03
CA SER A 55 2.91 27.70 -23.77
C SER A 55 3.28 28.63 -24.93
N SER A 56 4.40 29.34 -24.82
CA SER A 56 5.07 29.99 -25.94
C SER A 56 6.57 29.76 -25.89
N ARG A 57 7.22 29.92 -27.05
CA ARG A 57 8.68 29.81 -27.18
C ARG A 57 9.40 30.83 -26.31
N GLU A 58 8.94 32.08 -26.32
CA GLU A 58 9.53 33.19 -25.55
C GLU A 58 9.49 32.90 -24.04
N ARG A 59 8.38 32.33 -23.55
CA ARG A 59 8.22 31.98 -22.13
C ARG A 59 9.19 30.89 -21.71
N CYS A 60 9.34 29.85 -22.53
CA CYS A 60 10.29 28.77 -22.27
C CYS A 60 11.74 29.26 -22.28
N GLU A 61 12.11 30.06 -23.27
CA GLU A 61 13.45 30.66 -23.37
C GLU A 61 13.72 31.60 -22.20
N HIS A 62 12.72 32.35 -21.72
CA HIS A 62 12.82 33.18 -20.53
C HIS A 62 13.05 32.35 -19.25
N GLU A 63 12.30 31.26 -19.04
CA GLU A 63 12.49 30.38 -17.87
C GLU A 63 13.86 29.67 -17.87
N ILE A 64 14.35 29.22 -19.04
CA ILE A 64 15.70 28.63 -19.17
C ILE A 64 16.77 29.66 -18.79
N ARG A 65 16.62 30.90 -19.24
CA ARG A 65 17.54 32.01 -18.92
C ARG A 65 17.54 32.30 -17.42
N ARG A 66 16.36 32.45 -16.83
CA ARG A 66 16.18 32.69 -15.38
C ARG A 66 16.83 31.58 -14.54
N ALA A 67 16.67 30.32 -14.94
CA ALA A 67 17.27 29.19 -14.23
C ALA A 67 18.81 29.19 -14.33
N ARG A 68 19.38 29.52 -15.50
CA ARG A 68 20.84 29.68 -15.67
C ARG A 68 21.38 30.83 -14.83
N GLU A 69 20.68 31.96 -14.80
CA GLU A 69 21.01 33.12 -13.96
C GLU A 69 20.96 32.79 -12.46
N ALA A 70 20.04 31.93 -12.04
CA ALA A 70 19.96 31.41 -10.67
C ALA A 70 21.02 30.32 -10.35
N GLY A 71 21.95 30.03 -11.26
CA GLY A 71 23.06 29.09 -11.06
C GLY A 71 22.73 27.62 -11.34
N ALA A 72 21.60 27.31 -11.98
CA ALA A 72 21.27 25.94 -12.34
C ALA A 72 22.17 25.43 -13.48
N SER A 73 22.87 24.31 -13.26
CA SER A 73 23.58 23.60 -14.32
C SER A 73 22.59 22.85 -15.20
N LEU A 74 22.15 23.52 -16.26
CA LEU A 74 21.24 22.95 -17.25
C LEU A 74 22.03 22.51 -18.49
N PRO A 75 21.78 21.30 -19.03
CA PRO A 75 22.32 20.91 -20.33
C PRO A 75 21.83 21.87 -21.42
N ASP A 76 22.38 21.76 -22.64
CA ASP A 76 21.90 22.56 -23.76
C ASP A 76 20.52 22.08 -24.23
N VAL A 77 19.50 22.64 -23.57
CA VAL A 77 18.09 22.29 -23.77
C VAL A 77 17.43 23.39 -24.61
N SER A 78 16.93 23.00 -25.78
CA SER A 78 16.12 23.87 -26.65
C SER A 78 14.62 23.70 -26.36
N TYR A 79 13.82 24.68 -26.77
CA TYR A 79 12.35 24.62 -26.73
C TYR A 79 11.81 23.28 -27.25
N GLU A 80 12.31 22.84 -28.41
CA GLU A 80 11.88 21.59 -29.06
C GLU A 80 12.20 20.35 -28.23
N LYS A 81 13.37 20.31 -27.56
CA LYS A 81 13.73 19.20 -26.66
C LYS A 81 12.80 19.14 -25.44
N VAL A 82 12.45 20.30 -24.87
CA VAL A 82 11.49 20.35 -23.75
C VAL A 82 10.12 19.85 -24.20
N ARG A 83 9.60 20.37 -25.32
CA ARG A 83 8.30 19.98 -25.87
C ARG A 83 8.22 18.49 -26.21
N ALA A 84 9.28 17.93 -26.79
CA ALA A 84 9.37 16.49 -27.10
C ALA A 84 9.37 15.61 -25.83
N ALA A 85 10.09 16.03 -24.77
CA ALA A 85 10.12 15.30 -23.50
C ALA A 85 8.74 15.28 -22.81
N ILE A 86 7.99 16.40 -22.86
CA ILE A 86 6.61 16.49 -22.35
C ILE A 86 5.68 15.55 -23.11
N LYS A 87 5.73 15.59 -24.45
CA LYS A 87 4.89 14.76 -25.31
C LYS A 87 5.14 13.27 -25.05
N ALA A 88 6.39 12.89 -24.79
CA ALA A 88 6.75 11.52 -24.44
C ALA A 88 6.32 11.09 -23.02
N GLY A 89 5.77 11.99 -22.20
CA GLY A 89 5.32 11.67 -20.83
C GLY A 89 6.45 11.32 -19.85
N ARG A 90 7.71 11.55 -20.23
CA ARG A 90 8.90 11.22 -19.43
C ARG A 90 9.23 12.36 -18.48
N ILE A 91 8.36 12.58 -17.49
CA ILE A 91 8.65 13.53 -16.41
C ILE A 91 9.24 12.74 -15.23
N PRO A 92 10.58 12.68 -15.09
CA PRO A 92 11.19 11.88 -14.04
C PRO A 92 10.89 12.47 -12.66
N ILE A 93 10.46 11.64 -11.72
CA ILE A 93 10.33 12.04 -10.31
C ILE A 93 11.62 11.65 -9.60
N ALA A 94 12.28 12.64 -8.99
CA ALA A 94 13.51 12.39 -8.26
C ALA A 94 13.26 11.46 -7.06
N GLN A 95 14.27 10.68 -6.67
CA GLN A 95 14.16 9.75 -5.54
C GLN A 95 13.78 10.48 -4.23
N ALA A 96 14.36 11.65 -3.98
CA ALA A 96 14.05 12.47 -2.81
C ALA A 96 12.57 12.89 -2.75
N GLU A 97 11.94 13.12 -3.91
CA GLU A 97 10.53 13.48 -3.98
C GLU A 97 9.62 12.28 -3.75
N HIS A 98 9.99 11.11 -4.27
CA HIS A 98 9.30 9.87 -3.92
C HIS A 98 9.34 9.62 -2.40
N LEU A 99 10.52 9.77 -1.78
CA LEU A 99 10.67 9.60 -0.34
C LEU A 99 9.80 10.59 0.43
N ARG A 100 9.78 11.86 0.02
CA ARG A 100 8.93 12.88 0.63
C ARG A 100 7.45 12.51 0.52
N SER A 101 6.99 12.10 -0.67
CA SER A 101 5.59 11.68 -0.87
C SER A 101 5.21 10.48 0.01
N MET A 102 6.11 9.50 0.17
CA MET A 102 5.90 8.36 1.06
C MET A 102 5.74 8.80 2.53
N ILE A 103 6.59 9.70 3.01
CA ILE A 103 6.50 10.23 4.38
C ILE A 103 5.22 11.04 4.58
N THR A 104 4.85 11.88 3.60
CA THR A 104 3.61 12.66 3.64
C THR A 104 2.38 11.74 3.69
N PHE A 105 2.35 10.71 2.84
CA PHE A 105 1.28 9.72 2.86
C PHE A 105 1.21 9.00 4.21
N ALA A 106 2.34 8.51 4.73
CA ALA A 106 2.38 7.80 6.00
C ALA A 106 1.85 8.68 7.16
N LYS A 107 2.22 9.97 7.20
CA LYS A 107 1.69 10.93 8.18
C LYS A 107 0.17 11.09 8.09
N ALA A 108 -0.38 11.14 6.87
CA ALA A 108 -1.82 11.21 6.67
C ALA A 108 -2.54 9.89 7.01
N ALA A 109 -1.89 8.75 6.79
CA ALA A 109 -2.44 7.43 7.07
C ALA A 109 -2.50 7.10 8.57
N ILE A 110 -1.55 7.60 9.39
CA ILE A 110 -1.48 7.33 10.83
C ILE A 110 -2.81 7.60 11.56
N PRO A 111 -3.44 8.80 11.48
CA PRO A 111 -4.71 9.03 12.17
C PRO A 111 -5.84 8.14 11.65
N MET A 112 -5.85 7.83 10.35
CA MET A 112 -6.86 6.94 9.76
C MET A 112 -6.71 5.52 10.28
N LEU A 113 -5.48 5.01 10.38
CA LEU A 113 -5.16 3.68 10.92
C LEU A 113 -5.38 3.61 12.43
N GLY A 114 -5.09 4.69 13.16
CA GLY A 114 -5.29 4.80 14.60
C GLY A 114 -6.76 4.79 15.00
N ALA A 115 -7.65 5.28 14.13
CA ALA A 115 -9.10 5.26 14.32
C ALA A 115 -9.74 3.88 14.07
N ARG A 116 -9.03 2.95 13.44
CA ARG A 116 -9.56 1.61 13.17
C ARG A 116 -9.45 0.72 14.41
N ARG A 117 -10.38 -0.22 14.53
CA ARG A 117 -10.30 -1.31 15.52
C ARG A 117 -9.42 -2.42 14.97
N TRP A 118 -8.63 -3.04 15.83
CA TRP A 118 -7.64 -4.05 15.47
C TRP A 118 -7.92 -5.38 16.17
N VAL A 119 -7.74 -6.47 15.42
CA VAL A 119 -7.77 -7.85 15.90
C VAL A 119 -6.46 -8.52 15.51
N LEU A 120 -5.82 -9.18 16.47
CA LEU A 120 -4.73 -10.10 16.22
C LEU A 120 -5.32 -11.47 15.89
N LEU A 121 -5.06 -11.95 14.69
CA LEU A 121 -5.43 -13.27 14.23
C LEU A 121 -4.26 -14.23 14.44
N ILE A 122 -4.55 -15.37 15.06
CA ILE A 122 -3.58 -16.43 15.35
C ILE A 122 -3.99 -17.67 14.55
N ALA A 123 -3.19 -18.02 13.56
CA ALA A 123 -3.44 -19.21 12.74
C ALA A 123 -3.26 -20.50 13.56
N ALA A 124 -4.13 -21.49 13.33
CA ALA A 124 -3.94 -22.84 13.83
C ALA A 124 -2.58 -23.43 13.39
N GLU A 125 -2.00 -24.37 14.16
CA GLU A 125 -0.60 -24.81 14.02
C GLU A 125 -0.17 -25.23 12.60
N GLN A 126 -1.06 -25.79 11.81
CA GLN A 126 -0.78 -26.26 10.44
C GLN A 126 -1.03 -25.22 9.35
N GLN A 127 -1.62 -24.08 9.71
CA GLN A 127 -2.00 -23.01 8.79
C GLN A 127 -1.01 -21.85 8.89
N HIS A 128 -0.73 -21.21 7.75
CA HIS A 128 0.26 -20.13 7.66
C HIS A 128 -0.28 -19.01 6.80
N PHE A 129 -0.12 -17.77 7.29
CA PHE A 129 -0.34 -16.58 6.49
C PHE A 129 0.84 -16.38 5.53
N ILE A 130 0.53 -16.10 4.26
CA ILE A 130 1.53 -15.64 3.29
C ILE A 130 1.65 -14.12 3.33
N THR A 131 2.71 -13.59 2.75
CA THR A 131 2.83 -12.15 2.48
C THR A 131 3.20 -11.89 1.02
N SER A 132 3.32 -10.62 0.64
CA SER A 132 3.70 -10.22 -0.71
C SER A 132 4.51 -8.92 -0.68
N ASP A 133 4.89 -8.44 -1.85
CA ASP A 133 5.43 -7.10 -2.04
C ASP A 133 4.42 -5.95 -1.79
N SER A 134 3.14 -6.29 -1.57
CA SER A 134 2.06 -5.41 -1.11
C SER A 134 1.44 -5.95 0.19
N PRO A 135 2.13 -5.84 1.33
CA PRO A 135 1.78 -6.62 2.51
C PRO A 135 0.58 -6.06 3.30
N VAL A 136 0.19 -4.80 3.08
CA VAL A 136 -1.01 -4.21 3.67
C VAL A 136 -2.09 -4.18 2.59
N VAL A 137 -3.16 -4.93 2.80
CA VAL A 137 -4.27 -5.04 1.85
C VAL A 137 -5.51 -4.39 2.44
N VAL A 138 -6.14 -3.50 1.66
CA VAL A 138 -7.45 -2.93 1.97
C VAL A 138 -8.43 -3.44 0.93
N SER A 139 -9.48 -4.13 1.37
CA SER A 139 -10.52 -4.67 0.51
C SER A 139 -11.90 -4.36 1.08
N TRP A 140 -12.94 -4.49 0.27
CA TRP A 140 -14.30 -4.53 0.80
C TRP A 140 -14.45 -5.71 1.77
N SER A 141 -15.15 -5.49 2.87
CA SER A 141 -15.48 -6.57 3.83
C SER A 141 -16.43 -7.58 3.18
N ASP A 142 -17.35 -7.08 2.35
CA ASP A 142 -18.19 -7.88 1.46
C ASP A 142 -17.39 -8.26 0.19
N PRO A 143 -17.11 -9.56 -0.04
CA PRO A 143 -16.38 -10.02 -1.21
C PRO A 143 -17.16 -9.89 -2.53
N GLU A 144 -18.50 -9.78 -2.49
CA GLU A 144 -19.33 -9.63 -3.69
C GLU A 144 -19.38 -8.18 -4.18
N ARG A 145 -18.95 -7.22 -3.35
CA ARG A 145 -18.95 -5.81 -3.71
C ARG A 145 -17.95 -5.52 -4.82
N ALA A 146 -18.48 -5.13 -5.98
CA ALA A 146 -17.69 -4.74 -7.13
C ALA A 146 -16.78 -3.53 -6.85
N VAL A 147 -15.51 -3.65 -7.24
CA VAL A 147 -14.56 -2.54 -7.26
C VAL A 147 -14.75 -1.77 -8.56
N THR A 148 -15.06 -0.48 -8.45
CA THR A 148 -15.14 0.45 -9.58
C THR A 148 -14.19 1.61 -9.36
N PHE A 149 -13.94 2.41 -10.41
CA PHE A 149 -13.08 3.60 -10.31
C PHE A 149 -13.56 4.59 -9.22
N ASN A 150 -14.88 4.69 -9.01
CA ASN A 150 -15.48 5.60 -8.02
C ASN A 150 -15.73 4.95 -6.65
N ASN A 151 -15.49 3.65 -6.52
CA ASN A 151 -15.77 2.87 -5.32
C ASN A 151 -14.60 1.91 -5.04
N ALA A 152 -13.39 2.45 -5.01
CA ALA A 152 -12.21 1.71 -4.58
C ALA A 152 -12.11 1.69 -3.05
N PRO A 153 -11.76 0.55 -2.42
CA PRO A 153 -11.57 0.48 -0.98
C PRO A 153 -10.35 1.33 -0.57
N SER A 154 -10.47 2.05 0.55
CA SER A 154 -9.40 2.93 1.05
C SER A 154 -9.32 2.89 2.58
N LEU A 155 -8.21 3.40 3.14
CA LEU A 155 -7.97 3.42 4.58
C LEU A 155 -9.06 4.14 5.39
N GLY A 156 -9.78 5.08 4.78
CA GLY A 156 -10.79 5.90 5.44
C GLY A 156 -12.22 5.52 5.08
N THR A 157 -12.41 4.49 4.26
CA THR A 157 -13.73 4.09 3.78
C THR A 157 -14.31 3.02 4.70
N GLN A 158 -15.57 3.21 5.06
CA GLN A 158 -16.32 2.22 5.82
C GLN A 158 -16.54 0.91 5.02
N GLN A 159 -16.90 -0.17 5.71
CA GLN A 159 -17.13 -1.52 5.18
C GLN A 159 -15.88 -2.08 4.48
N THR A 160 -14.70 -1.71 4.98
CA THR A 160 -13.41 -2.20 4.48
C THR A 160 -12.69 -3.01 5.54
N ASP A 161 -12.08 -4.10 5.10
CA ASP A 161 -11.10 -4.86 5.87
C ASP A 161 -9.71 -4.37 5.50
N LEU A 162 -8.89 -4.09 6.51
CA LEU A 162 -7.44 -3.95 6.36
C LEU A 162 -6.77 -5.18 6.96
N THR A 163 -5.88 -5.80 6.20
CA THR A 163 -5.16 -7.00 6.65
C THR A 163 -3.65 -6.87 6.52
N PHE A 164 -2.92 -7.31 7.53
CA PHE A 164 -1.46 -7.24 7.56
C PHE A 164 -0.81 -8.41 8.35
N PRO A 165 -0.22 -9.39 7.66
CA PRO A 165 0.60 -10.45 8.24
C PRO A 165 1.81 -9.88 8.96
N LEU A 166 1.96 -10.25 10.23
CA LEU A 166 3.12 -9.93 11.07
C LEU A 166 4.16 -11.05 11.01
N THR A 167 3.68 -12.30 11.06
CA THR A 167 4.49 -13.52 10.96
C THR A 167 3.71 -14.57 10.16
N LYS A 168 4.30 -15.75 9.95
CA LYS A 168 3.56 -16.88 9.36
C LYS A 168 2.36 -17.33 10.20
N ARG A 169 2.32 -17.05 11.51
CA ARG A 169 1.21 -17.42 12.41
C ARG A 169 0.32 -16.26 12.82
N LEU A 170 0.80 -15.02 12.68
CA LEU A 170 0.12 -13.83 13.18
C LEU A 170 -0.23 -12.89 12.05
N ALA A 171 -1.48 -12.45 12.00
CA ALA A 171 -1.93 -11.39 11.11
C ALA A 171 -2.81 -10.39 11.85
N LEU A 172 -2.87 -9.17 11.34
CA LEU A 172 -3.81 -8.17 11.78
C LEU A 172 -5.01 -8.13 10.84
N LEU A 173 -6.20 -7.99 11.43
CA LEU A 173 -7.42 -7.59 10.75
C LEU A 173 -7.93 -6.30 11.39
N SER A 174 -8.42 -5.38 10.57
CA SER A 174 -8.89 -4.09 11.05
C SER A 174 -10.06 -3.51 10.26
N ARG A 175 -11.03 -2.98 10.99
CA ARG A 175 -12.25 -2.33 10.47
C ARG A 175 -12.45 -0.96 11.11
N LEU A 176 -13.10 -0.06 10.38
CA LEU A 176 -13.42 1.28 10.90
C LEU A 176 -14.69 1.26 11.75
N GLU A 177 -15.63 0.36 11.45
CA GLU A 177 -16.89 0.19 12.19
C GLU A 177 -16.69 -0.55 13.50
N GLU A 178 -17.78 -0.64 14.27
CA GLU A 178 -17.90 -1.65 15.32
C GLU A 178 -17.67 -3.05 14.74
N GLY A 179 -16.84 -3.82 15.44
CA GLY A 179 -16.38 -5.11 15.01
C GLY A 179 -15.54 -5.79 16.08
N PRO A 180 -15.05 -7.00 15.81
CA PRO A 180 -14.22 -7.72 16.76
C PRO A 180 -13.00 -6.87 17.14
N PHE A 181 -12.59 -6.99 18.41
CA PHE A 181 -11.41 -6.34 18.97
C PHE A 181 -10.69 -7.36 19.85
N GLY A 182 -9.36 -7.30 19.90
CA GLY A 182 -8.56 -8.20 20.72
C GLY A 182 -7.90 -9.31 19.91
N VAL A 183 -8.10 -10.56 20.29
CA VAL A 183 -7.37 -11.73 19.75
C VAL A 183 -8.37 -12.78 19.29
N ALA A 184 -8.09 -13.42 18.14
CA ALA A 184 -8.90 -14.51 17.62
C ALA A 184 -8.00 -15.63 17.06
N HIS A 185 -8.25 -16.87 17.49
CA HIS A 185 -7.68 -18.05 16.85
C HIS A 185 -8.51 -18.39 15.61
N VAL A 186 -7.85 -18.64 14.49
CA VAL A 186 -8.51 -18.79 13.19
C VAL A 186 -8.14 -20.10 12.50
N ASP A 187 -9.13 -20.65 11.78
CA ASP A 187 -9.06 -21.91 11.07
C ASP A 187 -8.49 -21.75 9.65
N ALA A 188 -8.48 -22.86 8.91
CA ALA A 188 -8.02 -22.88 7.52
C ALA A 188 -8.88 -21.99 6.60
N ASN A 189 -10.19 -21.84 6.84
CA ASN A 189 -11.06 -21.01 6.00
C ASN A 189 -10.64 -19.54 6.05
N VAL A 190 -10.44 -19.00 7.25
CA VAL A 190 -10.04 -17.59 7.42
C VAL A 190 -8.63 -17.37 6.86
N VAL A 191 -7.70 -18.29 7.13
CA VAL A 191 -6.34 -18.20 6.57
C VAL A 191 -6.36 -18.24 5.04
N ALA A 192 -7.13 -19.16 4.45
CA ALA A 192 -7.30 -19.26 3.00
C ALA A 192 -7.91 -17.98 2.42
N ASN A 193 -8.90 -17.38 3.08
CA ASN A 193 -9.50 -16.12 2.64
C ASN A 193 -8.46 -14.98 2.61
N LEU A 194 -7.69 -14.82 3.68
CA LEU A 194 -6.67 -13.77 3.76
C LEU A 194 -5.51 -14.00 2.78
N ASN A 195 -5.07 -15.25 2.62
CA ASN A 195 -4.06 -15.61 1.63
C ASN A 195 -4.57 -15.33 0.21
N SER A 196 -5.83 -15.60 -0.10
CA SER A 196 -6.41 -15.33 -1.43
C SER A 196 -6.46 -13.85 -1.75
N ARG A 197 -6.88 -13.03 -0.77
CA ARG A 197 -6.80 -11.57 -0.90
C ARG A 197 -5.35 -11.13 -1.10
N ARG A 198 -4.39 -11.76 -0.42
CA ARG A 198 -2.96 -11.46 -0.63
C ARG A 198 -2.49 -11.79 -2.04
N LEU A 199 -2.89 -12.93 -2.60
CA LEU A 199 -2.59 -13.32 -3.97
C LEU A 199 -3.14 -12.30 -4.97
N LEU A 200 -4.38 -11.84 -4.77
CA LEU A 200 -5.05 -10.90 -5.67
C LEU A 200 -4.38 -9.51 -5.69
N TYR A 201 -3.83 -9.07 -4.57
CA TYR A 201 -3.25 -7.73 -4.41
C TYR A 201 -1.71 -7.69 -4.51
N ALA A 202 -1.06 -8.84 -4.72
CA ALA A 202 0.38 -8.88 -4.98
C ALA A 202 0.70 -8.18 -6.31
N ASP A 203 1.80 -7.43 -6.36
CA ASP A 203 2.24 -6.76 -7.59
C ASP A 203 3.08 -7.72 -8.45
N ARG A 204 4.11 -8.32 -7.85
CA ARG A 204 5.06 -9.20 -8.54
C ARG A 204 5.42 -10.45 -7.74
N PHE A 205 5.50 -10.35 -6.42
CA PHE A 205 6.04 -11.42 -5.59
C PHE A 205 5.12 -11.82 -4.44
N ILE A 206 5.01 -13.12 -4.25
CA ILE A 206 4.39 -13.75 -3.07
C ILE A 206 5.49 -14.43 -2.28
N TYR A 207 5.42 -14.31 -0.96
CA TYR A 207 6.38 -14.90 -0.04
C TYR A 207 5.67 -15.85 0.91
N SER A 208 6.15 -17.09 0.95
CA SER A 208 5.64 -18.15 1.83
C SER A 208 6.82 -18.87 2.47
N THR A 209 6.63 -19.36 3.69
CA THR A 209 7.60 -20.21 4.38
C THR A 209 7.57 -21.66 3.91
N ARG A 210 6.58 -22.03 3.08
CA ARG A 210 6.38 -23.37 2.53
C ARG A 210 6.13 -23.30 1.01
N PRO A 211 6.46 -24.36 0.25
CA PRO A 211 6.18 -24.41 -1.19
C PRO A 211 4.69 -24.30 -1.54
N ASP A 212 3.81 -24.68 -0.61
CA ASP A 212 2.35 -24.60 -0.78
C ASP A 212 1.69 -24.11 0.52
N PHE A 213 0.46 -23.61 0.40
CA PHE A 213 -0.32 -22.96 1.45
C PHE A 213 -1.81 -22.97 1.09
N VAL A 214 -2.69 -22.79 2.07
CA VAL A 214 -4.14 -22.74 1.81
C VAL A 214 -4.57 -21.43 1.15
N TRP A 215 -5.45 -21.53 0.16
CA TRP A 215 -6.08 -20.41 -0.56
C TRP A 215 -7.46 -20.83 -1.09
N LEU A 216 -8.25 -19.87 -1.54
CA LEU A 216 -9.61 -20.06 -2.07
C LEU A 216 -9.58 -20.05 -3.60
N THR A 217 -10.14 -21.08 -4.19
CA THR A 217 -10.42 -21.15 -5.62
C THR A 217 -11.53 -20.18 -6.01
N ARG A 218 -11.73 -19.96 -7.31
CA ARG A 218 -12.78 -19.04 -7.82
C ARG A 218 -14.20 -19.44 -7.41
N ASP A 219 -14.43 -20.74 -7.22
CA ASP A 219 -15.68 -21.34 -6.74
C ASP A 219 -15.78 -21.41 -5.20
N GLY A 220 -14.85 -20.77 -4.48
CA GLY A 220 -14.89 -20.61 -3.03
C GLY A 220 -14.43 -21.83 -2.23
N ARG A 221 -13.80 -22.83 -2.87
CA ARG A 221 -13.26 -24.01 -2.18
C ARG A 221 -11.85 -23.75 -1.69
N ILE A 222 -11.47 -24.35 -0.56
CA ILE A 222 -10.07 -24.32 -0.09
C ILE A 222 -9.24 -25.27 -0.96
N ALA A 223 -8.13 -24.76 -1.49
CA ALA A 223 -7.09 -25.51 -2.18
C ALA A 223 -5.72 -25.34 -1.49
N GLY A 224 -4.77 -26.20 -1.86
CA GLY A 224 -3.40 -26.23 -1.32
C GLY A 224 -3.19 -27.29 -0.23
N LEU A 225 -1.92 -27.51 0.15
CA LEU A 225 -1.54 -28.40 1.26
C LEU A 225 -2.21 -27.92 2.56
N ASN A 226 -2.75 -28.87 3.33
CA ASN A 226 -3.51 -28.67 4.58
C ASN A 226 -4.94 -28.13 4.42
N ALA A 227 -5.59 -28.36 3.26
CA ALA A 227 -7.02 -28.09 3.05
C ALA A 227 -7.97 -29.01 3.84
N ASN A 228 -7.46 -30.02 4.55
CA ASN A 228 -8.27 -30.88 5.41
C ASN A 228 -8.56 -30.15 6.74
N PRO A 229 -9.83 -29.96 7.12
CA PRO A 229 -10.17 -29.48 8.45
C PRO A 229 -9.81 -30.59 9.46
N CYS A 230 -9.07 -30.23 10.51
CA CYS A 230 -9.10 -30.98 11.76
C CYS A 230 -10.44 -30.75 12.44
#